data_AF-A0A7X8HFF8-F1
#
_entry.id   AF-A0A7X8HFF8-F1
#
_cell.length_a   1.000
_cell.length_b   1.000
_cell.length_c   1.000
_cell.angle_alpha   90.00
_cell.angle_beta   90.00
_cell.angle_gamma   90.00
#
_symmetry.space_group_name_H-M   'P 1'
#
loop_
_entity.id
_entity.type
_entity.pdbx_description
1 polymer ?
#
loop_
_entity_poly.entity_id
_entity_poly.type
_entity_poly.pdbx_seq_one_letter_code
_entity_poly.pdbx_strand_id
1 'polypeptide(L)'
;MKDQLIVKNLPFIKILPAWAQELSYKYLSKTANLYILHGNIRDFLPHKMNEGEFIFVKIQDYVSEVLFGNRDIIVFWDRSSGVTFCTPEMMKAYLDSHAERNPDVDRDDLVSPDPLLAFKYLEEYFLLNIPKKKRIVLIADYAETFLPASDVARLSDEDRYCFVTLNRWSHDPVFTKGDVSVILLTENLTDINPRIVSSPTTVKVQIPIPDESVRTSFLEFLDRRKTLLLDKGLSPREVGTITSGLNLMNLNRLAAESYQEDLPISMDYLKQKKKEIIENEASGLLEFLETEHDLSYVSGHDFVKRRFKSAARALKQGRLDVLPMGYLISGPVGTGKSFLVTAFAGEIGIPMVKFKNFRSKWQGV
;
A
#
# COMPACT_ATOMS: atom_id res chain seq x y z
N MET A 1 13.18 8.94 -34.43
CA MET A 1 12.64 7.70 -33.81
C MET A 1 13.39 7.23 -32.56
N LYS A 2 14.49 7.87 -32.10
CA LYS A 2 15.27 7.42 -30.93
C LYS A 2 14.76 7.91 -29.55
N ASP A 3 13.79 8.82 -29.50
CA ASP A 3 13.42 9.53 -28.25
C ASP A 3 12.14 9.01 -27.56
N GLN A 4 11.40 8.08 -28.17
CA GLN A 4 10.16 7.54 -27.58
C GLN A 4 10.47 6.35 -26.66
N LEU A 5 10.94 6.62 -25.45
CA LEU A 5 11.32 5.60 -24.46
C LEU A 5 10.15 4.66 -24.10
N ILE A 6 8.92 5.18 -24.07
CA ILE A 6 7.71 4.38 -23.80
C ILE A 6 7.50 3.33 -24.90
N VAL A 7 7.51 3.75 -26.17
CA VAL A 7 7.28 2.85 -27.31
C VAL A 7 8.33 1.75 -27.38
N LYS A 8 9.59 2.10 -27.08
CA LYS A 8 10.70 1.15 -27.04
C LYS A 8 10.53 0.06 -25.98
N ASN A 9 10.02 0.40 -24.81
CA ASN A 9 9.87 -0.53 -23.68
C ASN A 9 8.48 -1.15 -23.58
N LEU A 10 7.56 -0.81 -24.48
CA LEU A 10 6.16 -1.22 -24.45
C LEU A 10 5.92 -2.74 -24.36
N PRO A 11 6.70 -3.63 -25.04
CA PRO A 11 6.53 -5.08 -24.90
C PRO A 11 6.80 -5.56 -23.47
N PHE A 12 7.82 -4.99 -22.81
CA PHE A 12 8.15 -5.31 -21.43
C PHE A 12 7.14 -4.71 -20.46
N ILE A 13 6.70 -3.46 -20.67
CA ILE A 13 5.71 -2.82 -19.80
C ILE A 13 4.41 -3.63 -19.78
N LYS A 14 3.96 -4.14 -20.93
CA LYS A 14 2.68 -4.88 -21.03
C LYS A 14 2.60 -6.17 -20.21
N ILE A 15 3.73 -6.78 -19.86
CA ILE A 15 3.77 -8.02 -19.06
C ILE A 15 3.85 -7.75 -17.55
N LEU A 16 4.02 -6.49 -17.14
CA LEU A 16 4.10 -6.12 -15.72
C LEU A 16 2.69 -6.03 -15.09
N PRO A 17 2.58 -6.17 -13.76
CA PRO A 17 1.36 -5.81 -13.03
C PRO A 17 0.95 -4.35 -13.29
N ALA A 18 -0.36 -4.06 -13.28
CA ALA A 18 -0.89 -2.75 -13.66
C ALA A 18 -0.21 -1.55 -12.99
N TRP A 19 0.05 -1.63 -11.68
CA TRP A 19 0.75 -0.58 -10.91
C TRP A 19 2.19 -0.38 -11.40
N ALA A 20 2.89 -1.45 -11.75
CA ALA A 20 4.26 -1.40 -12.26
C ALA A 20 4.29 -0.88 -13.70
N GLN A 21 3.24 -1.14 -14.49
CA GLN A 21 3.05 -0.48 -15.79
C GLN A 21 2.89 1.02 -15.60
N GLU A 22 2.01 1.44 -14.69
CA GLU A 22 1.77 2.85 -14.39
C GLU A 22 3.07 3.56 -13.97
N LEU A 23 3.80 2.99 -13.01
CA LEU A 23 5.09 3.53 -12.59
C LEU A 23 6.07 3.63 -13.76
N SER A 24 6.16 2.59 -14.61
CA SER A 24 7.01 2.59 -15.80
C SER A 24 6.65 3.70 -16.78
N TYR A 25 5.36 3.88 -17.08
CA TYR A 25 4.90 4.95 -17.98
C TYR A 25 5.24 6.34 -17.40
N LYS A 26 5.00 6.54 -16.10
CA LYS A 26 5.29 7.81 -15.42
C LYS A 26 6.78 8.10 -15.38
N TYR A 27 7.61 7.12 -15.04
CA TYR A 27 9.06 7.23 -15.08
C TYR A 27 9.58 7.58 -16.48
N LEU A 28 9.16 6.83 -17.50
CA LEU A 28 9.63 7.05 -18.88
C LEU A 28 9.11 8.35 -19.51
N SER A 29 8.05 8.95 -18.94
CA SER A 29 7.56 10.26 -19.36
C SER A 29 8.47 11.42 -18.96
N LYS A 30 9.37 11.21 -17.97
CA LYS A 30 10.32 12.22 -17.46
C LYS A 30 9.67 13.53 -16.99
N THR A 31 8.40 13.48 -16.56
CA THR A 31 7.68 14.66 -16.06
C THR A 31 7.85 14.87 -14.55
N ALA A 32 8.35 13.87 -13.84
CA ALA A 32 8.54 13.87 -12.40
C ALA A 32 9.76 13.01 -12.04
N ASN A 33 10.33 13.26 -10.88
CA ASN A 33 11.39 12.45 -10.27
C ASN A 33 11.04 11.99 -8.85
N LEU A 34 9.96 12.49 -8.25
CA LEU A 34 9.48 12.05 -6.93
C LEU A 34 8.24 11.17 -7.11
N TYR A 35 8.31 9.96 -6.54
CA TYR A 35 7.29 8.93 -6.62
C TYR A 35 6.93 8.48 -5.21
N ILE A 36 5.65 8.20 -4.96
CA ILE A 36 5.18 7.53 -3.76
C ILE A 36 4.51 6.23 -4.18
N LEU A 37 5.08 5.10 -3.79
CA LEU A 37 4.42 3.80 -3.88
C LEU A 37 3.68 3.55 -2.58
N HIS A 38 2.38 3.25 -2.66
CA HIS A 38 1.56 3.04 -1.48
C HIS A 38 0.52 1.95 -1.60
N GLY A 39 -0.10 1.57 -0.48
CA GLY A 39 -1.06 0.47 -0.40
C GLY A 39 -0.40 -0.85 -0.02
N ASN A 40 -0.60 -1.90 -0.83
CA ASN A 40 -0.20 -3.27 -0.51
C ASN A 40 1.32 -3.53 -0.76
N ILE A 41 2.19 -2.72 -0.14
CA ILE A 41 3.64 -2.75 -0.36
C ILE A 41 4.39 -3.83 0.44
N ARG A 42 3.73 -4.47 1.42
CA ARG A 42 4.29 -5.52 2.29
C ARG A 42 3.67 -6.89 2.05
N ASP A 43 3.48 -7.25 0.79
CA ASP A 43 2.81 -8.50 0.38
C ASP A 43 3.69 -9.42 -0.48
N PHE A 44 3.25 -10.65 -0.68
CA PHE A 44 3.89 -11.57 -1.63
C PHE A 44 3.73 -11.08 -3.06
N LEU A 45 4.76 -11.31 -3.86
CA LEU A 45 4.75 -11.01 -5.29
C LEU A 45 4.93 -12.31 -6.09
N PRO A 46 4.28 -12.43 -7.27
CA PRO A 46 4.47 -13.58 -8.14
C PRO A 46 5.94 -13.70 -8.58
N HIS A 47 6.47 -14.91 -8.56
CA HIS A 47 7.83 -15.21 -8.98
C HIS A 47 7.96 -15.02 -10.50
N LYS A 48 9.05 -14.37 -10.93
CA LYS A 48 9.23 -13.96 -12.33
C LYS A 48 9.66 -15.10 -13.26
N MET A 49 10.51 -16.01 -12.78
CA MET A 49 11.07 -17.10 -13.59
C MET A 49 10.22 -18.38 -13.64
N ASN A 50 9.39 -18.62 -12.63
CA ASN A 50 8.62 -19.85 -12.47
C ASN A 50 7.14 -19.50 -12.34
N GLU A 51 6.36 -19.77 -13.39
CA GLU A 51 4.91 -19.52 -13.38
C GLU A 51 4.23 -20.26 -12.23
N GLY A 52 3.42 -19.52 -11.47
CA GLY A 52 2.68 -20.04 -10.32
C GLY A 52 3.52 -20.24 -9.05
N GLU A 53 4.79 -19.83 -9.03
CA GLU A 53 5.52 -19.68 -7.77
C GLU A 53 5.33 -18.27 -7.20
N PHE A 54 5.36 -18.16 -5.88
CA PHE A 54 5.29 -16.89 -5.17
C PHE A 54 6.45 -16.79 -4.19
N ILE A 55 6.99 -15.58 -4.08
CA ILE A 55 8.07 -15.27 -3.15
C ILE A 55 7.72 -14.06 -2.33
N PHE A 56 8.04 -14.13 -1.05
CA PHE A 56 8.03 -12.96 -0.21
C PHE A 56 9.34 -12.21 -0.44
N VAL A 57 9.29 -11.17 -1.25
CA VAL A 57 10.41 -10.26 -1.48
C VAL A 57 10.00 -8.86 -1.13
N LYS A 58 10.95 -8.03 -0.70
CA LYS A 58 10.66 -6.62 -0.46
C LYS A 58 10.25 -5.99 -1.79
N ILE A 59 9.27 -5.10 -1.75
CA ILE A 59 8.88 -4.33 -2.94
C ILE A 59 10.06 -3.54 -3.53
N GLN A 60 11.01 -3.14 -2.68
CA GLN A 60 12.27 -2.51 -3.05
C GLN A 60 13.07 -3.37 -4.05
N ASP A 61 13.20 -4.67 -3.77
CA ASP A 61 13.93 -5.63 -4.61
C ASP A 61 13.20 -5.87 -5.92
N TYR A 62 11.86 -5.91 -5.89
CA TYR A 62 11.07 -6.00 -7.10
C TYR A 62 11.26 -4.76 -7.98
N VAL A 63 11.21 -3.56 -7.40
CA VAL A 63 11.38 -2.31 -8.14
C VAL A 63 12.79 -2.20 -8.70
N SER A 64 13.83 -2.47 -7.91
CA SER A 64 15.23 -2.41 -8.34
C SER A 64 15.52 -3.37 -9.50
N GLU A 65 15.06 -4.61 -9.38
CA GLU A 65 15.38 -5.67 -10.35
C GLU A 65 14.48 -5.59 -11.59
N VAL A 66 13.17 -5.42 -11.44
CA VAL A 66 12.22 -5.41 -12.57
C VAL A 66 12.28 -4.10 -13.34
N LEU A 67 12.17 -2.97 -12.64
CA LEU A 67 12.01 -1.68 -13.30
C LEU A 67 13.35 -1.07 -13.65
N PHE A 68 14.36 -1.29 -12.81
CA PHE A 68 15.67 -0.68 -12.97
C PHE A 68 16.77 -1.69 -13.38
N GLY A 69 16.51 -2.99 -13.37
CA GLY A 69 17.46 -4.00 -13.86
C GLY A 69 18.76 -4.09 -13.05
N ASN A 70 18.78 -3.64 -11.80
CA ASN A 70 19.96 -3.59 -10.93
C ASN A 70 21.18 -2.90 -11.55
N ARG A 71 20.98 -1.83 -12.34
CA ARG A 71 22.08 -1.09 -12.99
C ARG A 71 22.25 0.32 -12.48
N ASP A 72 23.46 0.82 -12.65
CA ASP A 72 23.93 2.16 -12.28
C ASP A 72 23.94 2.38 -10.76
N ILE A 73 23.08 3.24 -10.22
CA ILE A 73 23.04 3.57 -8.81
C ILE A 73 21.62 3.32 -8.30
N ILE A 74 21.47 2.35 -7.41
CA ILE A 74 20.22 2.08 -6.71
C ILE A 74 20.54 2.01 -5.21
N VAL A 75 19.96 2.96 -4.48
CA VAL A 75 20.16 3.18 -3.05
C VAL A 75 18.87 2.82 -2.32
N PHE A 76 19.00 2.10 -1.22
CA PHE A 76 17.93 1.89 -0.26
C PHE A 76 18.25 2.69 1.00
N TRP A 77 17.22 3.29 1.59
CA TRP A 77 17.37 3.95 2.88
C TRP A 77 16.12 3.79 3.74
N ASP A 78 16.34 3.55 5.03
CA ASP A 78 15.32 3.61 6.06
C ASP A 78 15.96 3.94 7.41
N ARG A 79 15.17 4.46 8.36
CA ARG A 79 15.66 4.87 9.69
C ARG A 79 16.22 3.72 10.55
N SER A 80 15.96 2.46 10.20
CA SER A 80 16.49 1.30 10.92
C SER A 80 17.80 0.78 10.33
N SER A 81 17.92 0.74 9.00
CA SER A 81 19.05 0.12 8.31
C SER A 81 20.11 1.13 7.82
N GLY A 82 19.75 2.41 7.71
CA GLY A 82 20.61 3.43 7.12
C GLY A 82 20.76 3.30 5.62
N VAL A 83 21.86 3.81 5.07
CA VAL A 83 22.12 3.80 3.62
C VAL A 83 22.69 2.45 3.21
N THR A 84 21.97 1.76 2.33
CA THR A 84 22.43 0.53 1.68
C THR A 84 22.24 0.63 0.17
N PHE A 85 22.82 -0.31 -0.59
CA PHE A 85 22.74 -0.30 -2.05
C PHE A 85 22.29 -1.65 -2.57
N CYS A 86 21.74 -1.65 -3.79
CA CYS A 86 21.25 -2.85 -4.45
C CYS A 86 22.31 -3.94 -4.63
N THR A 87 23.58 -3.57 -4.84
CA THR A 87 24.70 -4.53 -4.89
C THR A 87 25.90 -4.07 -4.07
N PRO A 88 26.73 -5.00 -3.57
CA PRO A 88 27.95 -4.65 -2.84
C PRO A 88 28.92 -3.78 -3.65
N GLU A 89 28.97 -3.93 -4.98
CA GLU A 89 29.82 -3.13 -5.85
C GLU A 89 29.36 -1.67 -5.92
N MET A 90 28.05 -1.43 -5.93
CA MET A 90 27.50 -0.06 -5.88
C MET A 90 27.85 0.61 -4.55
N MET A 91 27.74 -0.13 -3.44
CA MET A 91 28.12 0.34 -2.11
C MET A 91 29.61 0.70 -2.05
N LYS A 92 30.46 -0.19 -2.57
CA LYS A 92 31.91 0.06 -2.64
C LYS A 92 32.23 1.32 -3.45
N ALA A 93 31.59 1.49 -4.62
CA ALA A 93 31.79 2.67 -5.46
C ALA A 93 31.37 3.98 -4.77
N TYR A 94 30.32 3.94 -3.93
CA TYR A 94 29.90 5.08 -3.11
C TYR A 94 30.96 5.44 -2.06
N LEU A 95 31.43 4.45 -1.29
CA LEU A 95 32.45 4.65 -0.27
C LEU A 95 33.77 5.14 -0.85
N ASP A 96 34.24 4.53 -1.95
CA ASP A 96 35.48 4.91 -2.63
C ASP A 96 35.38 6.36 -3.17
N SER A 97 34.23 6.75 -3.73
CA SER A 97 34.01 8.12 -4.23
C SER A 97 34.06 9.19 -3.13
N HIS A 98 33.67 8.85 -1.91
CA HIS A 98 33.74 9.75 -0.76
C HIS A 98 35.14 9.78 -0.17
N ALA A 99 35.79 8.62 -0.03
CA ALA A 99 37.17 8.53 0.45
C ALA A 99 38.16 9.31 -0.41
N GLU A 100 37.98 9.35 -1.74
CA GLU A 100 38.82 10.13 -2.66
C GLU A 100 38.67 11.65 -2.48
N ARG A 101 37.48 12.13 -2.08
CA ARG A 101 37.18 13.56 -1.97
C ARG A 101 37.34 14.12 -0.57
N ASN A 102 36.88 13.37 0.42
CA ASN A 102 36.78 13.77 1.81
C ASN A 102 37.34 12.62 2.69
N PRO A 103 38.67 12.47 2.78
CA PRO A 103 39.30 11.38 3.53
C PRO A 103 38.98 11.39 5.03
N ASP A 104 38.60 12.55 5.56
CA ASP A 104 38.34 12.78 6.99
C ASP A 104 36.91 12.39 7.41
N VAL A 105 36.03 12.04 6.47
CA VAL A 105 34.65 11.65 6.77
C VAL A 105 34.63 10.21 7.29
N ASP A 106 33.98 10.00 8.43
CA ASP A 106 33.78 8.67 8.99
C ASP A 106 32.90 7.82 8.05
N ARG A 107 33.28 6.57 7.85
CA ARG A 107 32.51 5.63 7.04
C ARG A 107 31.13 5.36 7.66
N ASP A 108 31.02 5.41 8.98
CA ASP A 108 29.75 5.20 9.67
C ASP A 108 28.76 6.32 9.38
N ASP A 109 29.24 7.56 9.21
CA ASP A 109 28.42 8.70 8.81
C ASP A 109 27.86 8.56 7.38
N LEU A 110 28.64 7.95 6.47
CA LEU A 110 28.23 7.72 5.07
C LEU A 110 27.07 6.72 4.95
N VAL A 111 26.92 5.83 5.93
CA VAL A 111 25.88 4.79 5.98
C VAL A 111 24.81 5.03 7.03
N SER A 112 24.82 6.22 7.64
CA SER A 112 24.03 6.53 8.82
C SER A 112 22.51 6.40 8.60
N PRO A 113 21.76 5.93 9.62
CA PRO A 113 20.30 6.03 9.64
C PRO A 113 19.79 7.45 9.90
N ASP A 114 20.63 8.37 10.35
CA ASP A 114 20.26 9.78 10.51
C ASP A 114 20.04 10.41 9.12
N PRO A 115 18.82 10.91 8.82
CA PRO A 115 18.54 11.50 7.52
C PRO A 115 19.35 12.76 7.23
N LEU A 116 19.83 13.51 8.23
CA LEU A 116 20.69 14.68 7.98
C LEU A 116 21.98 14.26 7.31
N LEU A 117 22.63 13.23 7.86
CA LEU A 117 23.87 12.67 7.31
C LEU A 117 23.60 11.91 6.02
N ALA A 118 22.61 11.03 6.02
CA ALA A 118 22.27 10.20 4.87
C ALA A 118 21.94 11.05 3.64
N PHE A 119 21.00 12.00 3.76
CA PHE A 119 20.60 12.80 2.60
C PHE A 119 21.69 13.76 2.16
N LYS A 120 22.49 14.30 3.08
CA LYS A 120 23.65 15.13 2.72
C LYS A 120 24.64 14.36 1.85
N TYR A 121 25.12 13.19 2.30
CA TYR A 121 26.15 12.44 1.58
C TYR A 121 25.63 11.75 0.32
N LEU A 122 24.35 11.35 0.32
CA LEU A 122 23.68 10.88 -0.88
C LEU A 122 23.53 12.00 -1.91
N GLU A 123 23.15 13.20 -1.48
CA GLU A 123 23.07 14.35 -2.37
C GLU A 123 24.40 14.65 -3.06
N GLU A 124 25.47 14.72 -2.27
CA GLU A 124 26.83 14.92 -2.78
C GLU A 124 27.14 13.84 -3.81
N TYR A 125 26.93 12.57 -3.49
CA TYR A 125 27.16 11.47 -4.43
C TYR A 125 26.29 11.54 -5.70
N PHE A 126 25.03 11.96 -5.58
CA PHE A 126 24.12 12.11 -6.72
C PHE A 126 24.59 13.22 -7.65
N LEU A 127 24.90 14.40 -7.12
CA LEU A 127 25.39 15.55 -7.89
C LEU A 127 26.68 15.23 -8.65
N LEU A 128 27.51 14.32 -8.13
CA LEU A 128 28.73 13.86 -8.80
C LEU A 128 28.48 12.91 -9.98
N ASN A 129 27.38 12.15 -9.94
CA ASN A 129 27.07 11.13 -10.93
C ASN A 129 26.03 11.58 -11.97
N ILE A 130 25.23 12.63 -11.68
CA ILE A 130 24.29 13.23 -12.64
C ILE A 130 25.00 13.68 -13.94
N PRO A 131 26.12 14.43 -13.92
CA PRO A 131 26.83 14.82 -15.15
C PRO A 131 27.39 13.63 -15.94
N LYS A 132 27.67 12.50 -15.26
CA LYS A 132 28.13 11.25 -15.87
C LYS A 132 27.00 10.48 -16.57
N LYS A 133 25.76 11.02 -16.55
CA LYS A 133 24.55 10.40 -17.11
C LYS A 133 24.26 9.00 -16.54
N LYS A 134 24.69 8.74 -15.31
CA LYS A 134 24.27 7.54 -14.58
C LYS A 134 22.84 7.73 -14.11
N ARG A 135 22.05 6.67 -14.22
CA ARG A 135 20.74 6.60 -13.59
C ARG A 135 20.90 6.41 -12.09
N ILE A 136 20.12 7.16 -11.32
CA ILE A 136 20.15 7.19 -9.86
C ILE A 136 18.74 6.92 -9.37
N VAL A 137 18.59 5.91 -8.53
CA VAL A 137 17.32 5.58 -7.89
C VAL A 137 17.54 5.54 -6.39
N LEU A 138 16.84 6.39 -5.64
CA LEU A 138 16.73 6.30 -4.19
C LEU A 138 15.38 5.69 -3.86
N ILE A 139 15.36 4.60 -3.11
CA ILE A 139 14.14 3.99 -2.58
C ILE A 139 14.18 4.13 -1.05
N ALA A 140 13.34 5.01 -0.51
CA ALA A 140 13.27 5.30 0.91
C ALA A 140 12.02 4.64 1.52
N ASP A 141 12.20 3.76 2.49
CA ASP A 141 11.10 3.02 3.15
C ASP A 141 10.61 3.73 4.42
N TYR A 142 9.40 3.39 4.84
CA TYR A 142 8.71 3.99 6.00
C TYR A 142 8.68 5.53 5.90
N ALA A 143 8.18 6.05 4.77
CA ALA A 143 8.18 7.48 4.48
C ALA A 143 7.44 8.32 5.53
N GLU A 144 6.45 7.75 6.21
CA GLU A 144 5.71 8.36 7.31
C GLU A 144 6.58 8.70 8.52
N THR A 145 7.75 8.06 8.65
CA THR A 145 8.65 8.34 9.76
C THR A 145 9.35 9.68 9.56
N PHE A 146 9.93 9.96 8.39
CA PHE A 146 10.72 11.16 8.11
C PHE A 146 9.97 12.25 7.32
N LEU A 147 8.73 11.97 6.90
CA LEU A 147 7.80 12.94 6.33
C LEU A 147 6.40 12.80 6.98
N PRO A 148 6.28 12.94 8.30
CA PRO A 148 5.02 12.68 8.99
C PRO A 148 3.90 13.64 8.55
N ALA A 149 2.67 13.15 8.62
CA ALA A 149 1.45 13.93 8.42
C ALA A 149 1.25 14.99 9.51
N SER A 150 1.95 16.10 9.35
CA SER A 150 1.91 17.24 10.27
C SER A 150 2.07 18.56 9.51
N ASP A 151 1.64 19.65 10.14
CA ASP A 151 1.93 20.99 9.64
C ASP A 151 3.43 21.28 9.71
N VAL A 152 3.97 21.96 8.71
CA VAL A 152 5.42 22.26 8.62
C VAL A 152 5.95 22.97 9.86
N ALA A 153 5.13 23.80 10.52
CA ALA A 153 5.49 24.51 11.75
C ALA A 153 5.64 23.60 12.98
N ARG A 154 5.08 22.38 12.94
CA ARG A 154 5.12 21.38 14.02
C ARG A 154 6.11 20.25 13.74
N LEU A 155 6.77 20.26 12.58
CA LEU A 155 7.82 19.30 12.26
C LEU A 155 9.04 19.55 13.14
N SER A 156 9.69 18.45 13.57
CA SER A 156 11.03 18.50 14.14
C SER A 156 12.00 19.13 13.13
N ASP A 157 13.15 19.60 13.60
CA ASP A 157 14.16 20.15 12.69
C ASP A 157 14.65 19.10 11.68
N GLU A 158 14.71 17.84 12.09
CA GLU A 158 15.04 16.68 11.24
C GLU A 158 13.99 16.45 10.15
N ASP A 159 12.71 16.33 10.52
CA ASP A 159 11.64 16.09 9.53
C ASP A 159 11.46 17.29 8.60
N ARG A 160 11.69 18.51 9.11
CA ARG A 160 11.67 19.73 8.30
C ARG A 160 12.82 19.75 7.30
N TYR A 161 14.01 19.29 7.69
CA TYR A 161 15.14 19.12 6.78
C TYR A 161 14.79 18.13 5.67
N CYS A 162 14.28 16.94 6.00
CA CYS A 162 13.83 15.93 5.03
C CYS A 162 12.80 16.50 4.04
N PHE A 163 11.78 17.18 4.57
CA PHE A 163 10.73 17.82 3.78
C PHE A 163 11.31 18.82 2.78
N VAL A 164 12.18 19.73 3.23
CA VAL A 164 12.79 20.75 2.39
C VAL A 164 13.70 20.11 1.34
N THR A 165 14.53 19.15 1.72
CA THR A 165 15.46 18.45 0.82
C THR A 165 14.73 17.74 -0.31
N LEU A 166 13.72 16.93 0.02
CA LEU A 166 12.95 16.19 -0.99
C LEU A 166 12.11 17.11 -1.88
N ASN A 167 11.54 18.18 -1.32
CA ASN A 167 10.84 19.18 -2.10
C ASN A 167 11.79 19.96 -3.03
N ARG A 168 13.03 20.21 -2.61
CA ARG A 168 14.05 20.82 -3.46
C ARG A 168 14.48 19.86 -4.57
N TRP A 169 14.82 18.61 -4.25
CA TRP A 169 15.19 17.61 -5.25
C TRP A 169 14.09 17.41 -6.30
N SER A 170 12.81 17.56 -5.93
CA SER A 170 11.69 17.42 -6.87
C SER A 170 11.48 18.58 -7.84
N HIS A 171 12.09 19.74 -7.58
CA HIS A 171 11.96 20.95 -8.40
C HIS A 171 13.28 21.42 -9.02
N ASP A 172 14.42 20.99 -8.47
CA ASP A 172 15.75 21.42 -8.92
C ASP A 172 16.01 20.93 -10.37
N PRO A 173 16.33 21.84 -11.31
CA PRO A 173 16.66 21.47 -12.69
C PRO A 173 17.79 20.46 -12.82
N VAL A 174 18.74 20.42 -11.88
CA VAL A 174 19.85 19.45 -11.91
C VAL A 174 19.32 18.03 -11.70
N PHE A 175 18.37 17.85 -10.79
CA PHE A 175 17.75 16.57 -10.49
C PHE A 175 16.69 16.17 -11.52
N THR A 176 15.84 17.11 -11.93
CA THR A 176 14.73 16.85 -12.87
C THR A 176 15.18 16.63 -14.31
N LYS A 177 16.29 17.24 -14.74
CA LYS A 177 16.91 16.95 -16.05
C LYS A 177 17.81 15.71 -16.02
N GLY A 178 18.32 15.35 -14.84
CA GLY A 178 19.05 14.10 -14.61
C GLY A 178 18.12 12.88 -14.67
N ASP A 179 18.69 11.68 -14.79
CA ASP A 179 17.94 10.43 -14.63
C ASP A 179 17.93 10.03 -13.14
N VAL A 180 17.32 10.88 -12.32
CA VAL A 180 17.19 10.68 -10.88
C VAL A 180 15.74 10.35 -10.55
N SER A 181 15.52 9.29 -9.78
CA SER A 181 14.21 8.90 -9.27
C SER A 181 14.29 8.70 -7.76
N VAL A 182 13.41 9.38 -7.03
CA VAL A 182 13.23 9.22 -5.58
C VAL A 182 11.88 8.55 -5.36
N ILE A 183 11.89 7.35 -4.80
CA ILE A 183 10.72 6.51 -4.57
C ILE A 183 10.53 6.39 -3.06
N LEU A 184 9.44 6.96 -2.57
CA LEU A 184 9.02 6.86 -1.17
C LEU A 184 8.06 5.68 -1.03
N LEU A 185 8.27 4.82 -0.04
CA LEU A 185 7.37 3.71 0.28
C LEU A 185 6.60 4.02 1.56
N THR A 186 5.29 3.82 1.53
CA THR A 186 4.41 3.96 2.69
C THR A 186 3.17 3.10 2.49
N GLU A 187 2.53 2.58 3.55
CA GLU A 187 1.26 1.85 3.37
C GLU A 187 0.10 2.83 3.11
N ASN A 188 0.08 3.97 3.82
CA ASN A 188 -1.02 4.94 3.77
C ASN A 188 -0.52 6.34 3.40
N LEU A 189 -1.09 6.90 2.33
CA LEU A 189 -0.78 8.30 1.94
C LEU A 189 -1.19 9.33 3.00
N THR A 190 -2.15 9.01 3.86
CA THR A 190 -2.62 9.90 4.94
C THR A 190 -1.58 10.13 6.02
N ASP A 191 -0.60 9.24 6.12
CA ASP A 191 0.44 9.28 7.15
C ASP A 191 1.65 10.12 6.68
N ILE A 192 1.65 10.52 5.40
CA ILE A 192 2.66 11.40 4.79
C ILE A 192 2.22 12.86 4.84
N ASN A 193 3.20 13.77 4.92
CA ASN A 193 2.97 15.20 4.85
C ASN A 193 2.07 15.60 3.64
N PRO A 194 0.92 16.26 3.87
CA PRO A 194 -0.05 16.54 2.83
C PRO A 194 0.49 17.45 1.73
N ARG A 195 1.49 18.29 2.01
CA ARG A 195 2.13 19.14 0.98
C ARG A 195 2.94 18.35 -0.03
N ILE A 196 3.60 17.26 0.39
CA ILE A 196 4.31 16.36 -0.53
C ILE A 196 3.32 15.57 -1.37
N VAL A 197 2.26 15.04 -0.74
CA VAL A 197 1.22 14.21 -1.39
C VAL A 197 0.38 15.00 -2.40
N SER A 198 0.10 16.27 -2.10
CA SER A 198 -0.68 17.16 -2.98
C SER A 198 0.17 17.87 -4.04
N SER A 199 1.51 17.78 -3.98
CA SER A 199 2.39 18.40 -4.96
C SER A 199 2.15 17.84 -6.36
N PRO A 200 2.06 18.69 -7.40
CA PRO A 200 1.88 18.25 -8.78
C PRO A 200 3.10 17.51 -9.35
N THR A 201 4.28 17.69 -8.76
CA THR A 201 5.52 17.00 -9.15
C THR A 201 5.66 15.61 -8.54
N THR A 202 4.77 15.25 -7.60
CA THR A 202 4.76 13.94 -6.95
C THR A 202 3.81 13.00 -7.67
N VAL A 203 4.35 11.92 -8.22
CA VAL A 203 3.56 10.83 -8.80
C VAL A 203 3.22 9.84 -7.70
N LYS A 204 1.94 9.50 -7.56
CA LYS A 204 1.46 8.50 -6.60
C LYS A 204 1.03 7.27 -7.38
N VAL A 205 1.53 6.11 -7.00
CA VAL A 205 1.16 4.83 -7.60
C VAL A 205 0.68 3.91 -6.49
N GLN A 206 -0.56 3.46 -6.62
CA GLN A 206 -1.17 2.54 -5.67
C GLN A 206 -0.85 1.11 -6.07
N ILE A 207 -0.29 0.33 -5.15
CA ILE A 207 -0.21 -1.12 -5.26
C ILE A 207 -1.54 -1.69 -4.73
N PRO A 208 -2.38 -2.27 -5.60
CA PRO A 208 -3.67 -2.79 -5.20
C PRO A 208 -3.51 -4.08 -4.38
N ILE A 209 -4.52 -4.38 -3.58
CA ILE A 209 -4.71 -5.72 -2.99
C ILE A 209 -4.89 -6.72 -4.16
N PRO A 210 -4.33 -7.94 -4.09
CA PRO A 210 -4.46 -8.95 -5.14
C PRO A 210 -5.92 -9.19 -5.51
N ASP A 211 -6.18 -9.41 -6.80
CA ASP A 211 -7.51 -9.80 -7.29
C ASP A 211 -7.82 -11.28 -6.97
N GLU A 212 -9.02 -11.73 -7.35
CA GLU A 212 -9.43 -13.12 -7.14
C GLU A 212 -8.50 -14.12 -7.83
N SER A 213 -8.07 -13.84 -9.06
CA SER A 213 -7.20 -14.73 -9.82
C SER A 213 -5.86 -14.92 -9.12
N VAL A 214 -5.23 -13.84 -8.66
CA VAL A 214 -3.94 -13.88 -7.97
C VAL A 214 -4.07 -14.62 -6.63
N ARG A 215 -5.14 -14.37 -5.86
CA ARG A 215 -5.41 -15.10 -4.61
C ARG A 215 -5.60 -16.60 -4.86
N THR A 216 -6.36 -16.98 -5.89
CA THR A 216 -6.53 -18.40 -6.25
C THR A 216 -5.21 -19.05 -6.64
N SER A 217 -4.42 -18.42 -7.52
CA SER A 217 -3.10 -18.96 -7.90
C SER A 217 -2.15 -19.09 -6.71
N PHE A 218 -2.21 -18.16 -5.76
CA PHE A 218 -1.44 -18.24 -4.52
C PHE A 218 -1.87 -19.42 -3.64
N LEU A 219 -3.17 -19.64 -3.49
CA LEU A 219 -3.70 -20.78 -2.73
C LEU A 219 -3.37 -22.11 -3.42
N GLU A 220 -3.46 -22.20 -4.74
CA GLU A 220 -3.01 -23.37 -5.51
C GLU A 220 -1.50 -23.64 -5.34
N PHE A 221 -0.69 -22.58 -5.22
CA PHE A 221 0.72 -22.71 -4.89
C PHE A 221 0.93 -23.30 -3.48
N LEU A 222 0.19 -22.86 -2.47
CA LEU A 222 0.24 -23.42 -1.12
C LEU A 222 -0.26 -24.87 -1.07
N ASP A 223 -1.31 -25.18 -1.84
CA ASP A 223 -1.86 -26.54 -1.98
C ASP A 223 -0.84 -27.50 -2.60
N ARG A 224 -0.14 -27.09 -3.67
CA ARG A 224 0.96 -27.87 -4.26
C ARG A 224 2.10 -28.11 -3.29
N ARG A 225 2.35 -27.18 -2.36
CA ARG A 225 3.34 -27.34 -1.27
C ARG A 225 2.83 -28.19 -0.10
N LYS A 226 1.56 -28.63 -0.15
CA LYS A 226 0.87 -29.36 0.93
C LYS A 226 0.83 -28.60 2.25
N THR A 227 0.81 -27.27 2.19
CA THR A 227 0.72 -26.38 3.35
C THR A 227 -0.65 -25.71 3.46
N LEU A 228 -1.59 -26.05 2.58
CA LEU A 228 -2.97 -25.58 2.64
C LEU A 228 -3.88 -26.74 3.06
N LEU A 229 -4.54 -26.60 4.20
CA LEU A 229 -5.53 -27.56 4.67
C LEU A 229 -6.92 -26.94 4.51
N LEU A 230 -7.73 -27.48 3.59
CA LEU A 230 -9.11 -27.02 3.36
C LEU A 230 -10.11 -28.09 3.81
N ASP A 231 -11.23 -27.67 4.38
CA ASP A 231 -12.33 -28.57 4.71
C ASP A 231 -13.01 -29.14 3.44
N LYS A 232 -13.75 -30.24 3.60
CA LYS A 232 -14.41 -30.92 2.48
C LYS A 232 -15.41 -29.99 1.80
N GLY A 233 -15.22 -29.78 0.50
CA GLY A 233 -16.08 -28.91 -0.30
C GLY A 233 -15.58 -27.47 -0.43
N LEU A 234 -14.38 -27.16 0.06
CA LEU A 234 -13.68 -25.92 -0.25
C LEU A 234 -12.51 -26.19 -1.19
N SER A 235 -12.45 -25.41 -2.26
CA SER A 235 -11.34 -25.36 -3.22
C SER A 235 -10.55 -24.05 -3.08
N PRO A 236 -9.27 -24.02 -3.52
CA PRO A 236 -8.48 -22.78 -3.60
C PRO A 236 -9.21 -21.64 -4.33
N ARG A 237 -10.03 -21.97 -5.32
CA ARG A 237 -10.85 -21.02 -6.06
C ARG A 237 -11.93 -20.39 -5.19
N GLU A 238 -12.74 -21.20 -4.51
CA GLU A 238 -13.80 -20.70 -3.62
C GLU A 238 -13.23 -19.86 -2.49
N VAL A 239 -12.13 -20.31 -1.88
CA VAL A 239 -11.43 -19.55 -0.84
C VAL A 239 -10.93 -18.21 -1.40
N GLY A 240 -10.37 -18.18 -2.62
CA GLY A 240 -9.96 -16.97 -3.32
C GLY A 240 -11.10 -15.96 -3.54
N THR A 241 -12.30 -16.43 -3.87
CA THR A 241 -13.51 -15.58 -4.01
C THR A 241 -13.94 -15.01 -2.65
N ILE A 242 -14.03 -15.86 -1.62
CA ILE A 242 -14.52 -15.52 -0.28
C ILE A 242 -13.60 -14.51 0.42
N THR A 243 -12.29 -14.67 0.23
CA THR A 243 -11.24 -13.85 0.86
C THR A 243 -10.99 -12.52 0.16
N SER A 244 -11.97 -12.02 -0.61
CA SER A 244 -11.93 -10.69 -1.23
C SER A 244 -11.59 -9.59 -0.21
N GLY A 245 -10.57 -8.77 -0.54
CA GLY A 245 -10.07 -7.71 0.34
C GLY A 245 -8.91 -8.13 1.25
N LEU A 246 -8.54 -9.42 1.29
CA LEU A 246 -7.32 -9.86 1.97
C LEU A 246 -6.13 -9.87 1.01
N ASN A 247 -4.95 -9.50 1.52
CA ASN A 247 -3.69 -9.62 0.80
C ASN A 247 -3.12 -11.06 0.91
N LEU A 248 -2.06 -11.38 0.17
CA LEU A 248 -1.50 -12.74 0.16
C LEU A 248 -0.80 -13.10 1.48
N MET A 249 -0.24 -12.13 2.20
CA MET A 249 0.31 -12.30 3.54
C MET A 249 -0.74 -12.80 4.52
N ASN A 250 -1.94 -12.22 4.49
CA ASN A 250 -3.08 -12.66 5.29
C ASN A 250 -3.47 -14.10 4.95
N LEU A 251 -3.53 -14.46 3.65
CA LEU A 251 -3.80 -15.84 3.23
C LEU A 251 -2.71 -16.82 3.67
N ASN A 252 -1.44 -16.42 3.54
CA ASN A 252 -0.30 -17.23 3.97
C ASN A 252 -0.36 -17.49 5.48
N ARG A 253 -0.70 -16.47 6.27
CA ARG A 253 -0.87 -16.59 7.71
C ARG A 253 -2.00 -17.56 8.05
N LEU A 254 -3.17 -17.45 7.41
CA LEU A 254 -4.29 -18.38 7.64
C LEU A 254 -3.90 -19.82 7.30
N ALA A 255 -3.24 -20.04 6.17
CA ALA A 255 -2.77 -21.36 5.78
C ALA A 255 -1.70 -21.90 6.74
N ALA A 256 -0.76 -21.07 7.17
CA ALA A 256 0.28 -21.46 8.12
C ALA A 256 -0.30 -21.79 9.50
N GLU A 257 -1.20 -20.98 10.04
CA GLU A 257 -1.89 -21.24 11.33
C GLU A 257 -2.66 -22.57 11.25
N SER A 258 -3.49 -22.75 10.21
CA SER A 258 -4.22 -23.99 9.98
C SER A 258 -3.31 -25.22 9.86
N TYR A 259 -2.19 -25.10 9.14
CA TYR A 259 -1.23 -26.19 8.98
C TYR A 259 -0.52 -26.55 10.30
N GLN A 260 -0.16 -25.55 11.12
CA GLN A 260 0.48 -25.81 12.42
C GLN A 260 -0.49 -26.43 13.44
N GLU A 261 -1.77 -26.09 13.36
CA GLU A 261 -2.81 -26.61 14.24
C GLU A 261 -3.43 -27.94 13.74
N ASP A 262 -3.03 -28.41 12.54
CA ASP A 262 -3.63 -29.56 11.85
C ASP A 262 -5.17 -29.48 11.77
N LEU A 263 -5.68 -28.25 11.61
CA LEU A 263 -7.10 -27.95 11.59
C LEU A 263 -7.50 -27.37 10.22
N PRO A 264 -8.26 -28.09 9.39
CA PRO A 264 -8.66 -27.59 8.08
C PRO A 264 -9.45 -26.28 8.14
N ILE A 265 -9.14 -25.37 7.21
CA ILE A 265 -9.84 -24.10 7.04
C ILE A 265 -11.28 -24.37 6.62
N SER A 266 -12.23 -23.98 7.48
CA SER A 266 -13.67 -24.05 7.22
C SER A 266 -14.23 -22.71 6.72
N MET A 267 -15.45 -22.73 6.17
CA MET A 267 -16.14 -21.53 5.70
C MET A 267 -16.38 -20.51 6.83
N ASP A 268 -16.76 -20.99 8.02
CA ASP A 268 -17.06 -20.12 9.15
C ASP A 268 -15.78 -19.51 9.74
N TYR A 269 -14.69 -20.28 9.79
CA TYR A 269 -13.37 -19.78 10.16
C TYR A 269 -12.93 -18.65 9.22
N LEU A 270 -13.09 -18.83 7.90
CA LEU A 270 -12.75 -17.79 6.91
C LEU A 270 -13.56 -16.51 7.09
N LYS A 271 -14.88 -16.63 7.32
CA LYS A 271 -15.74 -15.45 7.56
C LYS A 271 -15.30 -14.69 8.80
N GLN A 272 -15.06 -15.40 9.90
CA GLN A 272 -14.63 -14.80 11.16
C GLN A 272 -13.27 -14.12 11.01
N LYS A 273 -12.28 -14.82 10.45
CA LYS A 273 -10.93 -14.28 10.27
C LYS A 273 -10.89 -13.10 9.31
N LYS A 274 -11.64 -13.16 8.20
CA LYS A 274 -11.77 -12.04 7.27
C LYS A 274 -12.30 -10.79 7.98
N LYS A 275 -13.34 -10.94 8.81
CA LYS A 275 -13.89 -9.85 9.60
C LYS A 275 -12.84 -9.28 10.56
N GLU A 276 -12.20 -10.14 11.36
CA GLU A 276 -11.15 -9.75 12.32
C GLU A 276 -10.02 -8.96 11.64
N ILE A 277 -9.54 -9.45 10.49
CA ILE A 277 -8.45 -8.80 9.75
C ILE A 277 -8.87 -7.40 9.27
N ILE A 278 -10.04 -7.27 8.64
CA ILE A 278 -10.52 -5.97 8.13
C ILE A 278 -10.74 -4.97 9.27
N GLU A 279 -11.29 -5.39 10.41
CA GLU A 279 -11.49 -4.51 11.57
C GLU A 279 -10.15 -4.03 12.18
N ASN A 280 -9.16 -4.93 12.25
CA ASN A 280 -7.82 -4.62 12.76
C ASN A 280 -7.06 -3.67 11.82
N GLU A 281 -7.06 -3.95 10.51
CA GLU A 281 -6.42 -3.09 9.50
C GLU A 281 -7.05 -1.70 9.46
N ALA A 282 -8.35 -1.60 9.69
CA ALA A 282 -9.03 -0.32 9.82
C ALA A 282 -8.69 0.44 11.11
N SER A 283 -7.75 -0.03 11.93
CA SER A 283 -7.30 0.62 13.17
C SER A 283 -8.44 0.98 14.13
N GLY A 284 -9.50 0.15 14.16
CA GLY A 284 -10.70 0.40 14.95
C GLY A 284 -11.60 1.54 14.45
N LEU A 285 -11.37 2.05 13.23
CA LEU A 285 -12.24 3.02 12.56
C LEU A 285 -13.47 2.37 11.91
N LEU A 286 -13.43 1.06 11.73
CA LEU A 286 -14.54 0.26 11.19
C LEU A 286 -14.96 -0.81 12.20
N GLU A 287 -16.25 -1.13 12.15
CA GLU A 287 -16.89 -2.19 12.93
C GLU A 287 -17.96 -2.83 12.07
N PHE A 288 -17.92 -4.15 11.89
CA PHE A 288 -19.02 -4.85 11.22
C PHE A 288 -20.23 -4.92 12.14
N LEU A 289 -21.38 -4.48 11.63
CA LEU A 289 -22.64 -4.60 12.33
C LEU A 289 -23.16 -6.01 12.18
N GLU A 290 -23.05 -6.81 13.23
CA GLU A 290 -23.78 -8.06 13.37
C GLU A 290 -25.05 -7.81 14.16
N THR A 291 -26.16 -8.29 13.62
CA THR A 291 -27.44 -8.22 14.30
C THR A 291 -28.30 -9.42 13.96
N GLU A 292 -28.91 -9.98 14.99
CA GLU A 292 -29.97 -10.99 14.86
C GLU A 292 -31.34 -10.33 14.65
N HIS A 293 -31.41 -8.99 14.69
CA HIS A 293 -32.64 -8.24 14.58
C HIS A 293 -32.88 -7.80 13.14
N ASP A 294 -34.10 -8.00 12.67
CA ASP A 294 -34.58 -7.44 11.40
C ASP A 294 -35.53 -6.26 11.66
N LEU A 295 -36.07 -5.67 10.59
CA LEU A 295 -36.99 -4.53 10.70
C LEU A 295 -38.29 -4.85 11.45
N SER A 296 -38.61 -6.11 11.75
CA SER A 296 -39.78 -6.48 12.56
C SER A 296 -39.60 -6.14 14.04
N TYR A 297 -38.36 -6.08 14.53
CA TYR A 297 -38.02 -5.69 15.89
C TYR A 297 -38.17 -4.17 16.14
N VAL A 298 -38.42 -3.39 15.08
CA VAL A 298 -38.59 -1.93 15.19
C VAL A 298 -40.07 -1.57 15.29
N SER A 299 -40.47 -1.06 16.45
CA SER A 299 -41.80 -0.51 16.67
C SER A 299 -41.95 0.88 16.01
N GLY A 300 -43.11 1.13 15.39
CA GLY A 300 -43.40 2.36 14.66
C GLY A 300 -42.60 2.53 13.36
N HIS A 301 -42.46 3.76 12.90
CA HIS A 301 -41.69 4.14 11.69
C HIS A 301 -42.11 3.41 10.40
N ASP A 302 -43.41 3.10 10.22
CA ASP A 302 -43.88 2.22 9.15
C ASP A 302 -43.56 2.73 7.73
N PHE A 303 -43.50 4.04 7.54
CA PHE A 303 -43.03 4.63 6.29
C PHE A 303 -41.56 4.28 6.01
N VAL A 304 -40.68 4.44 7.02
CA VAL A 304 -39.24 4.16 6.89
C VAL A 304 -39.00 2.66 6.74
N LYS A 305 -39.67 1.82 7.54
CA LYS A 305 -39.59 0.35 7.42
C LYS A 305 -39.98 -0.12 6.02
N ARG A 306 -41.07 0.42 5.44
CA ARG A 306 -41.46 0.08 4.06
C ARG A 306 -40.40 0.50 3.04
N ARG A 307 -39.80 1.68 3.19
CA ARG A 307 -38.72 2.16 2.32
C ARG A 307 -37.49 1.24 2.41
N PHE A 308 -37.08 0.85 3.62
CA PHE A 308 -35.95 -0.03 3.86
C PHE A 308 -36.20 -1.45 3.37
N LYS A 309 -37.40 -2.02 3.59
CA LYS A 309 -37.77 -3.32 2.99
C LYS A 309 -37.72 -3.30 1.47
N SER A 310 -38.15 -2.21 0.84
CA SER A 310 -38.02 -2.05 -0.62
C SER A 310 -36.56 -2.00 -1.07
N ALA A 311 -35.70 -1.30 -0.33
CA ALA A 311 -34.27 -1.23 -0.62
C ALA A 311 -33.57 -2.59 -0.44
N ALA A 312 -33.88 -3.31 0.65
CA ALA A 312 -33.37 -4.66 0.89
C ALA A 312 -33.77 -5.63 -0.24
N ARG A 313 -35.01 -5.55 -0.74
CA ARG A 313 -35.44 -6.35 -1.90
C ARG A 313 -34.66 -6.01 -3.18
N ALA A 314 -34.45 -4.73 -3.46
CA ALA A 314 -33.68 -4.30 -4.62
C ALA A 314 -32.22 -4.78 -4.54
N LEU A 315 -31.60 -4.69 -3.36
CA LEU A 315 -30.27 -5.23 -3.08
C LEU A 315 -30.20 -6.74 -3.33
N LYS A 316 -31.14 -7.52 -2.78
CA LYS A 316 -31.21 -8.98 -2.98
C LYS A 316 -31.44 -9.37 -4.45
N GLN A 317 -32.06 -8.50 -5.26
CA GLN A 317 -32.28 -8.69 -6.69
C GLN A 317 -31.14 -8.13 -7.57
N GLY A 318 -30.07 -7.58 -6.98
CA GLY A 318 -28.96 -6.98 -7.71
C GLY A 318 -29.31 -5.68 -8.46
N ARG A 319 -30.46 -5.06 -8.16
CA ARG A 319 -30.90 -3.79 -8.78
C ARG A 319 -30.31 -2.59 -8.04
N LEU A 320 -29.03 -2.34 -8.27
CA LEU A 320 -28.31 -1.24 -7.63
C LEU A 320 -28.69 0.14 -8.21
N ASP A 321 -29.23 0.17 -9.43
CA ASP A 321 -29.65 1.37 -10.18
C ASP A 321 -30.83 2.12 -9.55
N VAL A 322 -31.68 1.41 -8.80
CA VAL A 322 -32.86 2.00 -8.13
C VAL A 322 -32.62 2.39 -6.68
N LEU A 323 -31.41 2.17 -6.16
CA LEU A 323 -31.04 2.49 -4.78
C LEU A 323 -30.52 3.92 -4.67
N PRO A 324 -30.90 4.65 -3.59
CA PRO A 324 -30.31 5.96 -3.34
C PRO A 324 -28.84 5.81 -2.93
N MET A 325 -28.04 6.83 -3.25
CA MET A 325 -26.62 6.90 -2.85
C MET A 325 -26.41 6.96 -1.33
N GLY A 326 -27.43 7.42 -0.58
CA GLY A 326 -27.35 7.49 0.87
C GLY A 326 -28.69 7.82 1.52
N TYR A 327 -28.79 7.53 2.82
CA TYR A 327 -29.91 7.90 3.66
C TYR A 327 -29.44 8.86 4.75
N LEU A 328 -30.14 9.98 4.92
CA LEU A 328 -30.00 10.86 6.09
C LEU A 328 -31.17 10.59 7.03
N ILE A 329 -30.88 10.07 8.22
CA ILE A 329 -31.90 9.77 9.24
C ILE A 329 -31.78 10.81 10.36
N SER A 330 -32.70 11.78 10.36
CA SER A 330 -32.76 12.83 11.38
C SER A 330 -33.87 12.56 12.39
N GLY A 331 -33.66 12.99 13.64
CA GLY A 331 -34.71 12.98 14.67
C GLY A 331 -34.15 13.12 16.09
N PRO A 332 -35.00 13.35 17.10
CA PRO A 332 -34.59 13.57 18.49
C PRO A 332 -33.73 12.44 19.06
N VAL A 333 -32.88 12.72 20.05
CA VAL A 333 -32.09 11.69 20.75
C VAL A 333 -33.03 10.66 21.38
N GLY A 334 -32.66 9.37 21.35
CA GLY A 334 -33.46 8.28 21.94
C GLY A 334 -34.58 7.71 21.07
N THR A 335 -34.82 8.21 19.85
CA THR A 335 -35.92 7.71 18.98
C THR A 335 -35.62 6.42 18.20
N GLY A 336 -34.60 5.66 18.61
CA GLY A 336 -34.28 4.36 17.99
C GLY A 336 -33.64 4.42 16.60
N LYS A 337 -33.18 5.59 16.13
CA LYS A 337 -32.56 5.73 14.78
C LYS A 337 -31.40 4.76 14.54
N SER A 338 -30.48 4.65 15.49
CA SER A 338 -29.35 3.73 15.37
C SER A 338 -29.81 2.27 15.35
N PHE A 339 -30.76 1.92 16.21
CA PHE A 339 -31.34 0.57 16.24
C PHE A 339 -32.08 0.23 14.94
N LEU A 340 -32.81 1.18 14.35
CA LEU A 340 -33.46 1.02 13.05
C LEU A 340 -32.45 0.71 11.94
N VAL A 341 -31.28 1.37 11.94
CA VAL A 341 -30.20 1.09 10.97
C VAL A 341 -29.56 -0.26 11.23
N THR A 342 -29.33 -0.63 12.49
CA THR A 342 -28.84 -1.96 12.85
C THR A 342 -29.81 -3.04 12.39
N ALA A 343 -31.11 -2.92 12.69
CA ALA A 343 -32.15 -3.83 12.23
C ALA A 343 -32.26 -3.89 10.69
N PHE A 344 -31.98 -2.78 10.00
CA PHE A 344 -31.89 -2.77 8.55
C PHE A 344 -30.72 -3.61 8.03
N ALA A 345 -29.57 -3.61 8.71
CA ALA A 345 -28.43 -4.46 8.34
C ALA A 345 -28.82 -5.96 8.33
N GLY A 346 -29.56 -6.41 9.35
CA GLY A 346 -30.08 -7.77 9.43
C GLY A 346 -31.05 -8.12 8.29
N GLU A 347 -31.88 -7.16 7.84
CA GLU A 347 -32.83 -7.37 6.74
C GLU A 347 -32.12 -7.54 5.37
N ILE A 348 -31.05 -6.79 5.11
CA ILE A 348 -30.36 -6.79 3.80
C ILE A 348 -29.64 -8.11 3.55
N GLY A 349 -29.00 -8.68 4.57
CA GLY A 349 -28.24 -9.93 4.45
C GLY A 349 -26.91 -9.77 3.69
N ILE A 350 -26.37 -8.56 3.64
CA ILE A 350 -24.98 -8.30 3.22
C ILE A 350 -24.21 -7.68 4.39
N PRO A 351 -22.88 -7.89 4.49
CA PRO A 351 -22.08 -7.27 5.54
C PRO A 351 -22.20 -5.75 5.52
N MET A 352 -22.65 -5.16 6.64
CA MET A 352 -22.71 -3.71 6.82
C MET A 352 -21.60 -3.27 7.78
N VAL A 353 -20.88 -2.22 7.43
CA VAL A 353 -19.83 -1.63 8.28
C VAL A 353 -20.29 -0.29 8.85
N LYS A 354 -19.96 -0.05 10.11
CA LYS A 354 -20.14 1.21 10.81
C LYS A 354 -18.79 1.89 10.95
N PHE A 355 -18.71 3.13 10.46
CA PHE A 355 -17.59 3.99 10.76
C PHE A 355 -17.65 4.45 12.22
N LYS A 356 -16.57 4.21 12.97
CA LYS A 356 -16.34 4.73 14.31
C LYS A 356 -15.82 6.18 14.23
N ASN A 357 -15.75 6.86 15.36
CA ASN A 357 -15.36 8.27 15.39
C ASN A 357 -13.93 8.47 14.89
N PHE A 358 -13.77 9.14 13.75
CA PHE A 358 -12.48 9.56 13.21
C PHE A 358 -11.77 10.64 14.06
N ARG A 359 -12.46 11.27 15.02
CA ARG A 359 -11.98 12.48 15.71
C ARG A 359 -11.39 12.29 17.11
N SER A 360 -11.15 11.07 17.59
CA SER A 360 -10.94 10.86 19.03
C SER A 360 -9.61 10.23 19.44
N LYS A 361 -8.47 10.80 19.02
CA LYS A 361 -7.21 10.72 19.81
C LYS A 361 -6.34 11.99 19.81
N TRP A 362 -6.52 12.93 18.87
CA TRP A 362 -5.66 14.13 18.78
C TRP A 362 -6.42 15.42 18.44
N GLN A 363 -7.43 15.76 19.23
CA GLN A 363 -7.97 17.13 19.28
C GLN A 363 -8.08 17.58 20.73
N GLY A 364 -7.14 18.44 21.16
CA GLY A 364 -7.26 19.25 22.37
C GLY A 364 -6.11 19.18 23.38
N VAL A 365 -4.88 19.53 22.97
CA VAL A 365 -3.98 20.40 23.76
C VAL A 365 -3.28 21.34 22.79
#